data_AF-A0A349UNE5-F1
#
_entry.id   AF-A0A349UNE5-F1
#
_cell.length_a   1.000
_cell.length_b   1.000
_cell.length_c   1.000
_cell.angle_alpha   90.00
_cell.angle_beta   90.00
_cell.angle_gamma   90.00
#
_symmetry.space_group_name_H-M   'P 1'
#
loop_
_entity.id
_entity.type
_entity.pdbx_description
1 polymer ?
#
loop_
_entity_poly.entity_id
_entity_poly.type
_entity_poly.pdbx_seq_one_letter_code
_entity_poly.pdbx_strand_id
1 'polypeptide(L)' 'MTALSDNRLVKAFAELKAAGGKTLLPFVTAGYPDLETTTALLGEFERRGVRVCELGIPFSDPIADG' A
#
# COMPACT_ATOMS: atom_id res chain seq x y z
N MET A 1 -19.41 -12.01 10.03
CA MET A 1 -18.11 -11.55 10.55
C MET A 1 -17.03 -12.12 9.66
N THR A 2 -16.16 -11.28 9.11
CA THR A 2 -15.03 -11.71 8.27
C THR A 2 -13.91 -12.23 9.18
N ALA A 3 -13.38 -13.43 8.93
CA ALA A 3 -12.31 -13.97 9.76
C ALA A 3 -11.01 -13.20 9.50
N LEU A 4 -10.12 -13.12 10.50
CA LEU A 4 -8.81 -12.46 10.32
C LEU A 4 -7.98 -13.14 9.23
N SER A 5 -8.17 -14.45 9.04
CA SER A 5 -7.57 -15.24 7.96
C SER A 5 -7.98 -14.78 6.56
N ASP A 6 -9.08 -14.06 6.40
CA ASP A 6 -9.54 -13.55 5.10
C ASP A 6 -8.92 -12.20 4.74
N ASN A 7 -8.27 -11.53 5.70
CA ASN A 7 -7.65 -10.23 5.50
C ASN A 7 -6.49 -10.30 4.49
N ARG A 8 -6.51 -9.43 3.48
CA ARG A 8 -5.50 -9.40 2.40
C ARG A 8 -4.08 -9.12 2.92
N LEU A 9 -3.92 -8.29 3.95
CA LEU A 9 -2.62 -8.00 4.56
C LEU A 9 -2.06 -9.24 5.26
N VAL A 10 -2.90 -9.95 6.01
CA VAL A 10 -2.50 -11.19 6.71
C VAL A 10 -2.00 -12.22 5.71
N LYS A 11 -2.73 -12.40 4.60
CA LYS A 11 -2.32 -13.31 3.52
C LYS A 11 -1.00 -12.89 2.87
N ALA A 12 -0.86 -11.61 2.51
CA ALA A 12 0.34 -11.09 1.86
C ALA A 12 1.60 -11.26 2.72
N PHE A 13 1.53 -10.96 4.02
CA PHE A 13 2.67 -11.15 4.93
C PHE A 13 2.96 -12.63 5.23
N ALA A 14 1.94 -13.49 5.28
CA ALA A 14 2.14 -14.93 5.41
C ALA A 14 2.88 -15.53 4.21
N GLU A 15 2.50 -15.12 2.98
CA GLU A 15 3.18 -15.53 1.74
C GLU A 15 4.63 -15.03 1.70
N LEU A 16 4.87 -13.77 2.05
CA LEU A 16 6.23 -13.20 2.13
C LEU A 16 7.10 -14.00 3.11
N LYS A 17 6.58 -14.29 4.30
CA LYS A 17 7.29 -15.07 5.32
C LYS A 17 7.58 -16.49 4.84
N ALA A 18 6.61 -17.16 4.22
CA ALA A 18 6.78 -18.51 3.68
C ALA A 18 7.85 -18.56 2.57
N ALA A 19 7.96 -17.49 1.77
CA ALA A 19 8.99 -17.35 0.75
C ALA A 19 10.35 -16.85 1.28
N GLY A 20 10.48 -16.57 2.59
CA GLY A 20 11.67 -15.95 3.17
C GLY A 20 11.96 -14.53 2.64
N GLY A 21 10.95 -13.89 2.04
CA GLY A 21 11.06 -12.62 1.36
C GLY A 21 10.73 -11.41 2.23
N LYS A 22 11.05 -10.23 1.70
CA LYS A 22 10.64 -8.93 2.24
C LYS A 22 9.96 -8.14 1.12
N THR A 23 9.13 -7.17 1.48
CA THR A 23 8.54 -6.21 0.53
C THR A 23 8.99 -4.80 0.87
N LEU A 24 9.03 -3.95 -0.15
CA LEU A 24 8.93 -2.50 0.04
C LEU A 24 7.49 -2.16 0.45
N LEU A 25 7.33 -1.15 1.31
CA LEU A 25 6.04 -0.59 1.71
C LEU A 25 5.98 0.88 1.32
N PRO A 26 5.64 1.22 0.06
CA PRO A 26 5.57 2.61 -0.38
C PRO A 26 4.42 3.34 0.33
N PHE A 27 4.66 4.59 0.68
CA PHE A 27 3.62 5.56 1.03
C PHE A 27 3.46 6.54 -0.12
N VAL A 28 2.22 6.81 -0.54
CA VAL A 28 1.89 7.86 -1.51
C VAL A 28 0.64 8.62 -1.05
N THR A 29 0.62 9.93 -1.26
CA THR A 29 -0.58 10.74 -1.01
C THR A 29 -1.51 10.65 -2.21
N ALA A 30 -2.75 10.22 -1.99
CA ALA A 30 -3.77 10.14 -3.02
C ALA A 30 -4.01 11.52 -3.66
N GLY A 31 -3.98 11.55 -4.99
CA GLY A 31 -4.22 12.77 -5.75
C GLY A 31 -3.01 13.67 -5.92
N TYR A 32 -1.79 13.24 -5.53
CA TYR A 32 -0.56 14.00 -5.77
C TYR A 32 0.30 13.37 -6.89
N PRO A 33 0.71 14.13 -7.92
CA PRO A 33 0.23 15.47 -8.27
C PRO A 33 -1.22 15.49 -8.76
N ASP A 34 -1.76 14.34 -9.18
CA ASP A 34 -3.15 14.14 -9.59
C ASP A 34 -3.59 12.67 -9.38
N LEU A 35 -4.88 12.39 -9.58
CA LEU A 35 -5.44 11.05 -9.42
C LEU A 35 -4.96 10.07 -10.49
N GLU A 36 -4.69 10.54 -11.71
CA GLU A 36 -4.19 9.70 -12.80
C GLU A 36 -2.80 9.14 -12.46
N THR A 37 -1.92 10.00 -11.96
CA THR A 37 -0.60 9.63 -11.48
C THR A 37 -0.69 8.66 -10.30
N THR A 38 -1.63 8.89 -9.37
CA THR A 38 -1.87 7.95 -8.25
C THR A 38 -2.22 6.55 -8.77
N THR A 39 -3.16 6.44 -9.71
CA THR A 39 -3.54 5.16 -10.31
C THR A 39 -2.38 4.50 -11.06
N ALA A 40 -1.61 5.28 -11.82
CA ALA A 40 -0.44 4.77 -12.55
C ALA A 40 0.65 4.22 -11.61
N LEU A 41 0.92 4.92 -10.50
CA LEU A 41 1.88 4.49 -9.47
C LEU A 41 1.43 3.18 -8.79
N LEU A 42 0.17 3.08 -8.37
CA LEU A 42 -0.35 1.87 -7.73
C LEU A 42 -0.27 0.65 -8.67
N GLY A 43 -0.58 0.83 -9.96
CA GLY A 43 -0.41 -0.22 -10.95
C GLY A 43 1.05 -0.60 -11.20
N GLU A 44 1.98 0.35 -11.15
CA GLU A 44 3.41 0.08 -11.26
C GLU A 44 3.97 -0.65 -10.04
N PHE A 45 3.49 -0.31 -8.84
CA PHE A 45 3.85 -1.01 -7.60
C PHE A 45 3.48 -2.50 -7.68
N GLU A 46 2.26 -2.80 -8.12
CA GLU A 46 1.82 -4.18 -8.34
C GLU A 46 2.74 -4.91 -9.34
N ARG A 47 3.04 -4.30 -10.50
CA ARG A 47 3.95 -4.88 -11.50
C ARG A 47 5.37 -5.14 -10.97
N ARG A 48 5.84 -4.31 -10.03
CA ARG A 48 7.16 -4.45 -9.38
C ARG A 48 7.16 -5.41 -8.20
N GLY A 49 6.02 -6.03 -7.88
CA GLY A 49 5.91 -7.01 -6.79
C GLY A 49 5.77 -6.40 -5.40
N VAL A 50 5.42 -5.12 -5.29
CA VAL A 50 5.03 -4.51 -4.01
C VAL A 50 3.76 -5.20 -3.54
N ARG A 51 3.79 -5.73 -2.31
CA ARG A 51 2.65 -6.47 -1.76
C ARG A 51 1.61 -5.57 -1.08
N VAL A 52 2.05 -4.44 -0.55
CA VAL A 52 1.23 -3.50 0.22
C VAL A 52 1.72 -2.09 -0.05
N CYS A 53 0.79 -1.14 -0.18
CA CYS A 53 1.04 0.29 -0.31
C CYS A 53 0.19 1.02 0.73
N GLU A 54 0.77 2.02 1.38
CA GLU A 54 0.05 2.98 2.19
C GLU A 54 -0.42 4.12 1.30
N LEU A 55 -1.73 4.35 1.27
CA LEU A 55 -2.35 5.42 0.49
C LEU A 55 -2.85 6.48 1.48
N GLY A 56 -2.12 7.57 1.59
CA GLY A 56 -2.50 8.71 2.42
C GLY A 56 -3.67 9.45 1.81
N ILE A 57 -4.69 9.75 2.61
CA ILE A 57 -5.77 10.64 2.20
C ILE A 57 -5.36 12.06 2.58
N PRO A 58 -5.30 13.02 1.64
CA PRO A 58 -4.87 14.37 1.95
C PRO A 58 -5.81 15.01 2.98
N PHE A 59 -5.22 15.65 3.97
CA PHE A 59 -5.92 16.37 5.04
C PHE A 59 -5.50 17.85 5.01
N SER A 60 -6.45 18.76 5.26
CA SER A 60 -6.19 20.21 5.18
C SER A 60 -5.22 20.70 6.25
N ASP A 61 -5.21 20.06 7.42
CA ASP A 61 -4.48 20.50 8.60
C ASP A 61 -3.57 19.37 9.14
N PRO A 62 -2.56 18.90 8.37
CA PRO A 62 -1.78 17.73 8.74
C PRO A 62 -0.78 18.03 9.87
N ILE A 63 -1.27 18.02 11.11
CA ILE A 63 -0.51 18.37 12.32
C ILE A 63 0.69 17.46 12.60
N ALA A 64 0.75 16.28 11.97
CA ALA A 64 1.74 15.23 12.23
C ALA A 64 2.55 14.85 10.99
N ASP A 65 2.32 15.49 9.84
CA ASP A 65 3.11 15.25 8.63
C ASP A 65 4.33 16.20 8.63
N GLY A 66 5.54 15.67 8.49
CA GLY A 66 6.81 16.43 8.49
C GLY A 66 7.82 15.97 9.54
#